data_AF-A0A174MZV1-F1
#
_entry.id   AF-A0A174MZV1-F1
#
_cell.length_a   1.000
_cell.length_b   1.000
_cell.length_c   1.000
_cell.angle_alpha   90.00
_cell.angle_beta   90.00
_cell.angle_gamma   90.00
#
_symmetry.space_group_name_H-M   'P 1'
#
loop_
_entity.id
_entity.type
_entity.pdbx_description
1 polymer ?
#
loop_
_entity_poly.entity_id
_entity_poly.type
_entity_poly.pdbx_seq_one_letter_code
_entity_poly.pdbx_strand_id
1 'polypeptide(L)'
;MTSRRELKNYAKQAMSGKYGILILAFVAVQALALISSMISSALFPGEETIDIVLSYAFTFILTLLINVVAAGMNYMYLNIARGKAYSLNDLFYFYRHHPDRVIVAGFFMAVLNLLTMLPYTIYSNANLPGEDASVEVLITWLYTGVVLMIVGMIVYQILVIPLEMTYYILADKPELKSTEAMKESLEMMHGNFGRYLMLKISFIPLMFLSVFTFYIALLWIFPYMAMTEVMFYRDLTGELKVQKEEEERVARDYVNPMFDSYSQSEQPQEDQTHPQQFWSVTGDSSVASDENKEVQNNAASENTQDSLYGSVENNRTTQDNPYDSSESKEVQDSLQSQTIPEEEEDNEPKPWDEYFNSLK
;
A
#
# COMPACT_ATOMS: atom_id res chain seq x y z
N MET A 1 -1.78 -19.50 -13.10
CA MET A 1 -1.01 -18.55 -12.27
C MET A 1 -0.16 -17.72 -13.19
N THR A 2 -0.13 -16.40 -12.99
CA THR A 2 0.59 -15.47 -13.87
C THR A 2 2.11 -15.58 -13.68
N SER A 3 2.86 -15.59 -14.78
CA SER A 3 4.32 -15.69 -14.73
C SER A 3 4.97 -14.37 -14.26
N ARG A 4 6.18 -14.45 -13.69
CA ARG A 4 6.94 -13.25 -13.25
C ARG A 4 7.16 -12.24 -14.39
N ARG A 5 7.33 -12.73 -15.62
CA ARG A 5 7.49 -11.88 -16.81
C ARG A 5 6.19 -11.16 -17.16
N GLU A 6 5.06 -11.86 -17.10
CA GLU A 6 3.74 -11.26 -17.31
C GLU A 6 3.42 -10.22 -16.24
N LEU A 7 3.65 -10.50 -14.95
CA LEU A 7 3.46 -9.54 -13.85
C LEU A 7 4.26 -8.24 -14.08
N LYS A 8 5.52 -8.38 -14.47
CA LYS A 8 6.40 -7.27 -14.84
C LYS A 8 5.87 -6.49 -16.05
N ASN A 9 5.30 -7.17 -17.04
CA ASN A 9 4.71 -6.50 -18.20
C ASN A 9 3.42 -5.74 -17.83
N TYR A 10 2.53 -6.35 -17.04
CA TYR A 10 1.33 -5.67 -16.52
C TYR A 10 1.69 -4.45 -15.68
N ALA A 11 2.74 -4.53 -14.86
CA ALA A 11 3.24 -3.39 -14.12
C ALA A 11 3.70 -2.25 -15.05
N LYS A 12 4.50 -2.55 -16.08
CA LYS A 12 4.91 -1.54 -17.07
C LYS A 12 3.72 -0.90 -17.79
N GLN A 13 2.71 -1.69 -18.13
CA GLN A 13 1.49 -1.21 -18.79
C GLN A 13 0.70 -0.29 -17.85
N ALA A 14 0.48 -0.70 -16.60
CA ALA A 14 -0.25 0.08 -15.60
C ALA A 14 0.43 1.43 -15.28
N MET A 15 1.77 1.47 -15.33
CA MET A 15 2.58 2.67 -15.12
C MET A 15 2.72 3.57 -16.35
N SER A 16 2.34 3.09 -17.54
CA SER A 16 2.50 3.84 -18.78
C SER A 16 1.75 5.17 -18.69
N GLY A 17 2.45 6.27 -18.96
CA GLY A 17 1.93 7.64 -18.81
C GLY A 17 1.82 8.15 -17.36
N LYS A 18 2.19 7.35 -16.35
CA LYS A 18 2.01 7.66 -14.92
C LYS A 18 3.32 7.65 -14.11
N TYR A 19 4.48 7.50 -14.75
CA TYR A 19 5.77 7.45 -14.05
C TYR A 19 6.03 8.68 -13.17
N GLY A 20 5.66 9.89 -13.64
CA GLY A 20 5.90 11.13 -12.89
C GLY A 20 5.26 11.12 -11.50
N ILE A 21 3.98 10.72 -11.39
CA ILE A 21 3.28 10.70 -10.10
C ILE A 21 3.81 9.61 -9.16
N LEU A 22 4.16 8.45 -9.72
CA LEU A 22 4.69 7.31 -8.97
C LEU A 22 6.07 7.62 -8.39
N ILE A 23 6.95 8.23 -9.21
CA ILE A 23 8.27 8.69 -8.77
C ILE A 23 8.14 9.78 -7.72
N LEU A 24 7.23 10.75 -7.92
CA LEU A 24 7.02 11.82 -6.96
C LEU A 24 6.53 11.29 -5.60
N ALA A 25 5.56 10.36 -5.60
CA ALA A 25 5.08 9.71 -4.39
C ALA A 25 6.21 8.96 -3.67
N PHE A 26 7.00 8.17 -4.41
CA PHE A 26 8.16 7.47 -3.87
C PHE A 26 9.16 8.43 -3.24
N VAL A 27 9.58 9.47 -3.98
CA VAL A 27 10.52 10.48 -3.50
C VAL A 27 9.98 11.21 -2.27
N ALA A 28 8.68 11.51 -2.21
CA ALA A 28 8.07 12.14 -1.04
C ALA A 28 8.20 11.27 0.21
N VAL A 29 7.93 9.95 0.12
CA VAL A 29 8.11 9.03 1.25
C VAL A 29 9.59 8.93 1.65
N GLN A 30 10.51 8.83 0.68
CA GLN A 30 11.94 8.80 0.98
C GLN A 30 12.45 10.10 1.62
N ALA A 31 11.95 11.26 1.15
CA ALA A 31 12.29 12.56 1.73
C ALA A 31 11.83 12.68 3.18
N LEU A 32 10.64 12.18 3.51
CA LEU A 32 10.16 12.14 4.90
C LEU A 32 11.08 11.31 5.79
N ALA A 33 11.55 10.14 5.31
CA ALA A 33 12.50 9.31 6.05
C ALA A 33 13.85 10.00 6.25
N LEU A 34 14.39 10.66 5.21
CA LEU A 34 15.65 11.39 5.30
C LEU A 34 15.56 12.57 6.26
N ILE A 35 14.52 13.39 6.13
CA ILE A 35 14.29 14.55 7.01
C ILE A 35 14.10 14.08 8.45
N SER A 36 13.34 13.00 8.68
CA SER A 36 13.15 12.41 10.01
C SER A 36 14.46 11.99 10.66
N SER A 37 15.34 11.35 9.88
CA SER A 37 16.68 10.97 10.34
C SER A 37 17.53 12.20 10.70
N MET A 38 17.52 13.25 9.86
CA MET A 38 18.24 14.50 10.13
C MET A 38 17.73 15.23 11.36
N ILE A 39 16.41 15.25 11.58
CA ILE A 39 15.82 15.86 12.79
C ILE A 39 16.21 15.05 14.02
N SER A 40 16.17 13.72 13.95
CA SER A 40 16.54 12.84 15.05
C SER A 40 17.99 13.07 15.50
N SER A 41 18.95 13.13 14.55
CA SER A 41 20.35 13.38 14.86
C SER A 41 20.63 14.81 15.34
N ALA A 42 19.85 15.79 14.89
CA ALA A 42 19.98 17.17 15.36
C ALA A 42 19.41 17.37 16.78
N LEU A 43 18.34 16.65 17.14
CA LEU A 43 17.73 16.71 18.47
C LEU A 43 18.51 15.89 19.50
N PHE A 44 19.12 14.78 19.08
CA PHE A 44 19.82 13.82 19.94
C PHE A 44 21.19 13.49 19.34
N PRO A 45 22.24 14.28 19.66
CA PRO A 45 23.57 14.15 19.04
C PRO A 45 24.28 12.82 19.33
N GLY A 46 23.88 12.12 20.41
CA GLY A 46 24.42 10.82 20.78
C GLY A 46 25.69 10.89 21.62
N GLU A 47 25.95 12.01 22.29
CA GLU A 47 27.11 12.17 23.18
C GLU A 47 26.91 11.41 24.49
N GLU A 48 25.68 11.43 25.02
CA GLU A 48 25.31 10.65 26.21
C GLU A 48 24.49 9.41 25.86
N THR A 49 24.51 8.41 26.76
CA THR A 49 23.67 7.22 26.62
C THR A 49 22.18 7.57 26.52
N ILE A 50 21.74 8.61 27.22
CA ILE A 50 20.35 9.06 27.16
C ILE A 50 19.98 9.61 25.78
N ASP A 51 20.89 10.30 25.10
CA ASP A 51 20.66 10.80 23.74
C ASP A 51 20.50 9.65 22.75
N ILE A 52 21.32 8.61 22.88
CA ILE A 52 21.22 7.42 22.03
C ILE A 52 19.85 6.75 22.22
N VAL A 53 19.41 6.56 23.46
CA VAL A 53 18.11 5.95 23.77
C VAL A 53 16.96 6.80 23.25
N LEU A 54 17.01 8.13 23.45
CA LEU A 54 15.99 9.06 22.97
C LEU A 54 15.96 9.14 21.44
N SER A 55 17.12 9.13 20.78
CA SER A 55 17.24 9.09 19.31
C SER A 55 16.56 7.86 18.74
N TYR A 56 16.80 6.67 19.33
CA TYR A 56 16.14 5.44 18.90
C TYR A 56 14.62 5.49 19.12
N ALA A 57 14.17 5.93 20.29
CA ALA A 57 12.74 6.06 20.58
C ALA A 57 12.04 7.03 19.61
N PHE A 58 12.65 8.20 19.35
CA PHE A 58 12.13 9.21 18.44
C PHE A 58 12.11 8.72 16.99
N THR A 59 13.21 8.13 16.52
CA THR A 59 13.31 7.54 15.17
C THR A 59 12.27 6.43 14.97
N PHE A 60 12.03 5.61 16.00
CA PHE A 60 11.01 4.57 15.97
C PHE A 60 9.61 5.16 15.77
N ILE A 61 9.25 6.20 16.54
CA ILE A 61 7.96 6.89 16.39
C ILE A 61 7.81 7.48 14.98
N LEU A 62 8.83 8.20 14.48
CA LEU A 62 8.78 8.78 13.13
C LEU A 62 8.65 7.70 12.06
N THR A 63 9.34 6.57 12.21
CA THR A 63 9.24 5.43 11.29
C THR A 63 7.82 4.88 11.23
N LEU A 64 7.12 4.77 12.36
CA LEU A 64 5.71 4.35 12.37
C LEU A 64 4.82 5.32 11.58
N LEU A 65 5.01 6.62 11.75
CA LEU A 65 4.24 7.63 11.02
C LEU A 65 4.54 7.59 9.51
N ILE A 66 5.80 7.42 9.13
CA ILE A 66 6.20 7.27 7.73
C ILE A 66 5.59 6.00 7.12
N ASN A 67 5.52 4.90 7.87
CA ASN A 67 4.91 3.66 7.40
C ASN A 67 3.42 3.83 7.07
N VAL A 68 2.69 4.69 7.78
CA VAL A 68 1.29 5.03 7.42
C VAL A 68 1.22 5.74 6.06
N VAL A 69 2.16 6.65 5.78
CA VAL A 69 2.27 7.31 4.46
C VAL A 69 2.64 6.30 3.37
N ALA A 70 3.58 5.38 3.66
CA ALA A 70 3.99 4.33 2.74
C ALA A 70 2.83 3.37 2.43
N ALA A 71 1.99 3.04 3.41
CA ALA A 71 0.76 2.28 3.17
C ALA A 71 -0.21 3.06 2.25
N GLY A 72 -0.33 4.38 2.42
CA GLY A 72 -1.11 5.23 1.51
C GLY A 72 -0.56 5.22 0.07
N MET A 73 0.76 5.18 -0.09
CA MET A 73 1.39 4.97 -1.40
C MET A 73 1.01 3.61 -2.00
N ASN A 74 1.01 2.52 -1.22
CA ASN A 74 0.53 1.21 -1.67
C ASN A 74 -0.93 1.25 -2.15
N TYR A 75 -1.80 1.96 -1.42
CA TYR A 75 -3.20 2.19 -1.82
C TYR A 75 -3.30 2.96 -3.15
N MET A 76 -2.50 4.01 -3.32
CA MET A 76 -2.43 4.76 -4.59
C MET A 76 -2.02 3.86 -5.76
N TYR A 77 -1.00 3.01 -5.57
CA TYR A 77 -0.54 2.07 -6.60
C TYR A 77 -1.62 1.04 -6.94
N LEU A 78 -2.34 0.54 -5.94
CA LEU A 78 -3.45 -0.40 -6.13
C LEU A 78 -4.60 0.23 -6.93
N ASN A 79 -4.93 1.50 -6.67
CA ASN A 79 -5.91 2.24 -7.46
C ASN A 79 -5.46 2.44 -8.91
N ILE A 80 -4.19 2.78 -9.12
CA ILE A 80 -3.60 2.91 -10.47
C ILE A 80 -3.67 1.59 -11.24
N ALA A 81 -3.35 0.48 -10.58
CA ALA A 81 -3.39 -0.86 -11.16
C ALA A 81 -4.80 -1.29 -11.57
N ARG A 82 -5.82 -0.87 -10.81
CA ARG A 82 -7.24 -1.16 -11.08
C ARG A 82 -7.93 -0.15 -11.99
N GLY A 83 -7.20 0.85 -12.51
CA GLY A 83 -7.79 1.91 -13.33
C GLY A 83 -8.76 2.83 -12.58
N LYS A 84 -8.71 2.85 -11.24
CA LYS A 84 -9.52 3.75 -10.40
C LYS A 84 -8.89 5.15 -10.35
N ALA A 85 -9.65 6.13 -9.88
CA ALA A 85 -9.12 7.46 -9.59
C ALA A 85 -7.97 7.37 -8.57
N TYR A 86 -6.90 8.14 -8.80
CA TYR A 86 -5.72 8.16 -7.95
C TYR A 86 -5.19 9.59 -7.81
N SER A 87 -4.55 9.89 -6.69
CA SER A 87 -3.96 11.20 -6.42
C SER A 87 -2.82 11.13 -5.40
N LEU A 88 -1.98 12.17 -5.30
CA LEU A 88 -0.99 12.25 -4.22
C LEU A 88 -1.62 12.38 -2.83
N ASN A 89 -2.86 12.84 -2.75
CA ASN A 89 -3.57 12.92 -1.48
C ASN A 89 -3.87 11.51 -0.90
N ASP A 90 -3.77 10.47 -1.74
CA ASP A 90 -3.93 9.07 -1.35
C ASP A 90 -2.79 8.61 -0.42
N LEU A 91 -1.63 9.28 -0.43
CA LEU A 91 -0.55 9.02 0.54
C LEU A 91 -1.03 9.23 1.99
N PHE A 92 -1.99 10.13 2.18
CA PHE A 92 -2.58 10.42 3.49
C PHE A 92 -3.91 9.69 3.71
N TYR A 93 -4.26 8.72 2.86
CA TYR A 93 -5.53 8.00 2.94
C TYR A 93 -5.76 7.37 4.31
N PHE A 94 -4.79 6.60 4.81
CA PHE A 94 -4.90 5.89 6.07
C PHE A 94 -4.86 6.79 7.31
N TYR A 95 -4.36 8.02 7.21
CA TYR A 95 -4.53 9.00 8.29
C TYR A 95 -5.99 9.38 8.52
N ARG A 96 -6.82 9.27 7.47
CA ARG A 96 -8.25 9.59 7.51
C ARG A 96 -9.14 8.36 7.67
N HIS A 97 -8.62 7.18 7.32
CA HIS A 97 -9.38 5.92 7.28
C HIS A 97 -8.63 4.85 8.07
N HIS A 98 -8.99 4.69 9.35
CA HIS A 98 -8.43 3.69 10.25
C HIS A 98 -6.89 3.68 10.38
N PRO A 99 -6.28 4.80 10.83
CA PRO A 99 -4.84 4.87 11.03
C PRO A 99 -4.35 3.87 12.09
N ASP A 100 -5.18 3.59 13.09
CA ASP A 100 -4.92 2.63 14.16
C ASP A 100 -4.52 1.25 13.61
N ARG A 101 -5.22 0.77 12.58
CA ARG A 101 -4.96 -0.56 12.00
C ARG A 101 -3.61 -0.63 11.31
N VAL A 102 -3.27 0.40 10.54
CA VAL A 102 -2.00 0.49 9.81
C VAL A 102 -0.85 0.72 10.78
N ILE A 103 -1.06 1.52 11.83
CA ILE A 103 -0.06 1.74 12.88
C ILE A 103 0.26 0.44 13.61
N VAL A 104 -0.75 -0.36 13.97
CA VAL A 104 -0.52 -1.66 14.65
C VAL A 104 0.23 -2.64 13.74
N ALA A 105 -0.13 -2.75 12.45
CA ALA A 105 0.61 -3.57 11.50
C ALA A 105 2.05 -3.05 11.33
N GLY A 106 2.22 -1.74 11.16
CA GLY A 106 3.52 -1.09 11.05
C GLY A 106 4.38 -1.24 12.31
N PHE A 107 3.77 -1.23 13.49
CA PHE A 107 4.43 -1.49 14.77
C PHE A 107 4.95 -2.92 14.82
N PHE A 108 4.15 -3.90 14.41
CA PHE A 108 4.59 -5.29 14.33
C PHE A 108 5.79 -5.44 13.39
N MET A 109 5.74 -4.85 12.20
CA MET A 109 6.89 -4.85 11.25
C MET A 109 8.12 -4.15 11.84
N ALA A 110 7.93 -3.03 12.55
CA ALA A 110 9.01 -2.29 13.17
C ALA A 110 9.66 -3.08 14.32
N VAL A 111 8.87 -3.82 15.11
CA VAL A 111 9.39 -4.72 16.15
C VAL A 111 10.17 -5.87 15.52
N LEU A 112 9.67 -6.48 14.44
CA LEU A 112 10.44 -7.50 13.71
C LEU A 112 11.78 -6.94 13.21
N ASN A 113 11.76 -5.76 12.58
CA ASN A 113 12.99 -5.09 12.15
C ASN A 113 13.94 -4.85 13.33
N LEU A 114 13.44 -4.30 14.43
CA LEU A 114 14.22 -4.07 15.65
C LEU A 114 14.89 -5.37 16.11
N LEU A 115 14.12 -6.43 16.31
CA LEU A 115 14.61 -7.73 16.79
C LEU A 115 15.68 -8.33 15.87
N THR A 116 15.45 -8.32 14.56
CA THR A 116 16.41 -8.86 13.58
C THR A 116 17.69 -8.03 13.46
N MET A 117 17.61 -6.73 13.72
CA MET A 117 18.75 -5.81 13.68
C MET A 117 19.47 -5.69 15.04
N LEU A 118 18.92 -6.24 16.13
CA LEU A 118 19.52 -6.17 17.47
C LEU A 118 20.98 -6.63 17.51
N PRO A 119 21.38 -7.77 16.91
CA PRO A 119 22.78 -8.21 16.95
C PRO A 119 23.73 -7.17 16.34
N TYR A 120 23.33 -6.57 15.21
CA TYR A 120 24.09 -5.50 14.58
C TYR A 120 24.16 -4.26 15.46
N THR A 121 23.03 -3.77 15.97
CA THR A 121 22.96 -2.55 16.78
C THR A 121 23.78 -2.68 18.06
N ILE A 122 23.70 -3.82 18.74
CA ILE A 122 24.48 -4.08 19.96
C ILE A 122 25.97 -4.12 19.63
N TYR A 123 26.39 -4.89 18.61
CA TYR A 123 27.78 -4.97 18.22
C TYR A 123 28.36 -3.61 17.81
N SER A 124 27.64 -2.88 16.97
CA SER A 124 28.03 -1.58 16.43
C SER A 124 28.29 -0.55 17.53
N ASN A 125 27.36 -0.43 18.48
CA ASN A 125 27.47 0.54 19.57
C ASN A 125 28.42 0.11 20.70
N ALA A 126 28.41 -1.18 21.09
CA ALA A 126 29.22 -1.66 22.21
C ALA A 126 30.72 -1.76 21.88
N ASN A 127 31.07 -1.88 20.60
CA ASN A 127 32.46 -1.99 20.14
C ASN A 127 32.90 -0.78 19.31
N LEU A 128 32.23 0.36 19.48
CA LEU A 128 32.55 1.58 18.74
C LEU A 128 34.03 1.95 18.95
N PRO A 129 34.85 2.00 17.89
CA PRO A 129 36.26 2.34 18.03
C PRO A 129 36.43 3.77 18.55
N GLY A 130 37.34 3.97 19.50
CA GLY A 130 37.72 5.31 19.95
C GLY A 130 38.48 6.10 18.86
N GLU A 131 38.61 7.41 19.03
CA GLU A 131 39.24 8.30 18.04
C GLU A 131 40.68 7.89 17.67
N ASP A 132 41.42 7.33 18.63
CA ASP A 132 42.81 6.88 18.45
C ASP A 132 42.94 5.39 18.05
N ALA A 133 41.84 4.74 17.66
CA ALA A 133 41.86 3.32 17.30
C ALA A 133 42.72 3.05 16.06
N SER A 134 43.39 1.89 16.04
CA SER A 134 44.18 1.49 14.87
C SER A 134 43.27 1.20 13.67
N VAL A 135 43.82 1.36 12.46
CA VAL A 135 43.12 1.05 11.20
C VAL A 135 42.62 -0.39 11.17
N GLU A 136 43.35 -1.33 11.79
CA GLU A 136 42.98 -2.73 11.87
C GLU A 136 41.71 -2.96 12.72
N VAL A 137 41.59 -2.27 13.86
CA VAL A 137 40.40 -2.30 14.71
C VAL A 137 39.20 -1.74 13.95
N LEU A 138 39.38 -0.61 13.25
CA LEU A 138 38.34 0.02 12.45
C LEU A 138 37.83 -0.91 11.33
N ILE A 139 38.75 -1.55 10.59
CA ILE A 139 38.39 -2.49 9.52
C ILE A 139 37.62 -3.69 10.08
N THR A 140 38.07 -4.24 11.21
CA THR A 140 37.45 -5.40 11.84
C THR A 140 36.04 -5.08 12.35
N TRP A 141 35.87 -3.92 12.99
CA TRP A 141 34.57 -3.41 13.43
C TRP A 141 33.63 -3.21 12.23
N LEU A 142 34.11 -2.56 11.17
CA LEU A 142 33.32 -2.33 9.96
C LEU A 142 32.91 -3.64 9.28
N TYR A 143 33.86 -4.56 9.08
CA TYR A 143 33.60 -5.85 8.42
C TYR A 143 32.56 -6.67 9.18
N THR A 144 32.78 -6.88 10.49
CA THR A 144 31.85 -7.64 11.33
C THR A 144 30.49 -6.94 11.41
N GLY A 145 30.47 -5.62 11.55
CA GLY A 145 29.25 -4.82 11.56
C GLY A 145 28.44 -4.99 10.27
N VAL A 146 29.08 -4.88 9.10
CA VAL A 146 28.42 -5.07 7.80
C VAL A 146 27.89 -6.50 7.64
N VAL A 147 28.63 -7.51 8.08
CA VAL A 147 28.15 -8.92 8.03
C VAL A 147 26.90 -9.10 8.88
N LEU A 148 26.91 -8.61 10.14
CA LEU A 148 25.75 -8.69 11.03
C LEU A 148 24.55 -7.91 10.47
N MET A 149 24.79 -6.74 9.88
CA MET A 149 23.76 -5.93 9.23
C MET A 149 23.11 -6.68 8.07
N ILE A 150 23.90 -7.29 7.19
CA ILE A 150 23.39 -8.05 6.04
C ILE A 150 22.59 -9.27 6.52
N VAL A 151 23.09 -10.01 7.52
CA VAL A 151 22.37 -11.16 8.08
C VAL A 151 21.03 -10.71 8.68
N GLY A 152 21.02 -9.64 9.49
CA GLY A 152 19.80 -9.07 10.05
C GLY A 152 18.80 -8.67 8.97
N MET A 153 19.25 -7.97 7.93
CA MET A 153 18.41 -7.60 6.78
C MET A 153 17.84 -8.81 6.04
N ILE A 154 18.63 -9.87 5.82
CA ILE A 154 18.14 -11.09 5.15
C ILE A 154 17.08 -11.78 6.00
N VAL A 155 17.32 -11.93 7.30
CA VAL A 155 16.35 -12.54 8.22
C VAL A 155 15.07 -11.71 8.26
N TYR A 156 15.18 -10.39 8.35
CA TYR A 156 14.03 -9.48 8.28
C TYR A 156 13.20 -9.68 7.01
N GLN A 157 13.86 -9.72 5.85
CA GLN A 157 13.16 -9.92 4.57
C GLN A 157 12.44 -11.27 4.51
N ILE A 158 13.06 -12.36 5.01
CA ILE A 158 12.42 -13.68 5.06
C ILE A 158 11.15 -13.65 5.93
N LEU A 159 11.19 -12.96 7.07
CA LEU A 159 10.07 -12.85 8.00
C LEU A 159 8.95 -11.92 7.50
N VAL A 160 9.29 -10.83 6.82
CA VAL A 160 8.32 -9.82 6.37
C VAL A 160 7.66 -10.18 5.05
N ILE A 161 8.34 -10.88 4.14
CA ILE A 161 7.78 -11.27 2.84
C ILE A 161 6.35 -11.86 2.96
N PRO A 162 6.06 -12.84 3.83
CA PRO A 162 4.73 -13.40 4.01
C PRO A 162 3.65 -12.40 4.46
N LEU A 163 4.07 -11.28 5.05
CA LEU A 163 3.21 -10.26 5.63
C LEU A 163 3.07 -9.03 4.72
N GLU A 164 3.77 -8.95 3.59
CA GLU A 164 3.76 -7.76 2.72
C GLU A 164 2.37 -7.47 2.12
N MET A 165 1.49 -8.47 2.00
CA MET A 165 0.15 -8.24 1.46
C MET A 165 -0.78 -7.51 2.44
N THR A 166 -0.40 -7.42 3.71
CA THR A 166 -1.20 -6.80 4.78
C THR A 166 -1.70 -5.40 4.42
N TYR A 167 -0.85 -4.54 3.85
CA TYR A 167 -1.26 -3.17 3.53
C TYR A 167 -2.24 -3.10 2.34
N TYR A 168 -2.14 -4.03 1.39
CA TYR A 168 -3.11 -4.13 0.29
C TYR A 168 -4.45 -4.67 0.79
N ILE A 169 -4.43 -5.64 1.71
CA ILE A 169 -5.63 -6.18 2.35
C ILE A 169 -6.33 -5.11 3.18
N LEU A 170 -5.60 -4.32 3.97
CA LEU A 170 -6.15 -3.19 4.73
C LEU A 170 -6.69 -2.07 3.83
N ALA A 171 -6.15 -1.94 2.62
CA ALA A 171 -6.68 -1.03 1.61
C ALA A 171 -8.01 -1.53 1.00
N ASP A 172 -8.15 -2.84 0.81
CA ASP A 172 -9.34 -3.45 0.23
C ASP A 172 -10.48 -3.65 1.22
N LYS A 173 -10.11 -4.02 2.45
CA LYS A 173 -11.00 -4.35 3.56
C LYS A 173 -10.62 -3.49 4.76
N PRO A 174 -10.89 -2.18 4.71
CA PRO A 174 -10.54 -1.25 5.79
C PRO A 174 -11.21 -1.61 7.13
N GLU A 175 -12.24 -2.44 7.11
CA GLU A 175 -12.96 -2.98 8.26
C GLU A 175 -12.28 -4.17 8.97
N LEU A 176 -11.23 -4.78 8.40
CA LEU A 176 -10.48 -5.86 9.06
C LEU A 176 -9.50 -5.37 10.12
N LYS A 177 -9.38 -6.09 11.24
CA LYS A 177 -8.36 -5.78 12.24
C LYS A 177 -6.95 -6.08 11.68
N SER A 178 -5.93 -5.39 12.20
CA SER A 178 -4.54 -5.57 11.74
C SER A 178 -4.07 -7.02 11.82
N THR A 179 -4.42 -7.74 12.88
CA THR A 179 -4.05 -9.14 13.07
C THR A 179 -4.73 -10.06 12.06
N GLU A 180 -5.99 -9.76 11.72
CA GLU A 180 -6.75 -10.50 10.71
C GLU A 180 -6.16 -10.26 9.31
N ALA A 181 -5.82 -9.01 8.99
CA ALA A 181 -5.17 -8.68 7.72
C ALA A 181 -3.78 -9.31 7.59
N MET A 182 -2.98 -9.34 8.67
CA MET A 182 -1.69 -10.06 8.68
C MET A 182 -1.88 -11.56 8.52
N LYS A 183 -2.88 -12.15 9.18
CA LYS A 183 -3.20 -13.57 9.03
C LYS A 183 -3.62 -13.90 7.59
N GLU A 184 -4.50 -13.09 6.99
CA GLU A 184 -4.91 -13.25 5.60
C GLU A 184 -3.70 -13.11 4.65
N SER A 185 -2.77 -12.19 4.92
CA SER A 185 -1.52 -12.09 4.15
C SER A 185 -0.70 -13.38 4.22
N LEU A 186 -0.54 -13.97 5.41
CA LEU A 186 0.17 -15.24 5.60
C LEU A 186 -0.49 -16.39 4.83
N GLU A 187 -1.82 -16.48 4.91
CA GLU A 187 -2.61 -17.50 4.21
C GLU A 187 -2.50 -17.35 2.70
N MET A 188 -2.62 -16.12 2.16
CA MET A 188 -2.45 -15.84 0.73
C MET A 188 -1.04 -16.16 0.22
N MET A 189 -0.03 -15.98 1.08
CA MET A 189 1.37 -16.25 0.78
C MET A 189 1.75 -17.73 0.91
N HIS A 190 0.92 -18.55 1.58
CA HIS A 190 1.14 -19.99 1.64
C HIS A 190 1.08 -20.60 0.22
N GLY A 191 2.11 -21.35 -0.16
CA GLY A 191 2.28 -21.87 -1.53
C GLY A 191 2.73 -20.83 -2.58
N ASN A 192 2.64 -19.53 -2.29
CA ASN A 192 3.06 -18.44 -3.18
C ASN A 192 4.38 -17.76 -2.75
N PHE A 193 4.90 -18.06 -1.56
CA PHE A 193 6.13 -17.50 -1.01
C PHE A 193 7.32 -17.57 -1.99
N GLY A 194 7.63 -18.76 -2.49
CA GLY A 194 8.75 -18.96 -3.41
C GLY A 194 8.59 -18.17 -4.71
N ARG A 195 7.35 -18.05 -5.21
CA ARG A 195 7.04 -17.28 -6.42
C ARG A 195 7.30 -15.80 -6.22
N TYR A 196 6.94 -15.27 -5.06
CA TYR A 196 7.16 -13.87 -4.71
C TYR A 196 8.63 -13.57 -4.41
N LEU A 197 9.32 -14.45 -3.67
CA LEU A 197 10.75 -14.33 -3.42
C LEU A 197 11.53 -14.32 -4.75
N MET A 198 11.20 -15.23 -5.66
CA MET A 198 11.83 -15.29 -6.99
C MET A 198 11.45 -14.09 -7.88
N LEU A 199 10.33 -13.41 -7.60
CA LEU A 199 9.96 -12.15 -8.22
C LEU A 199 10.86 -11.02 -7.71
N LYS A 200 11.04 -10.86 -6.39
CA LYS A 200 11.94 -9.85 -5.80
C LYS A 200 13.39 -10.04 -6.24
N ILE A 201 13.92 -11.27 -6.17
CA ILE A 201 15.30 -11.59 -6.61
C ILE A 201 15.54 -11.21 -8.07
N SER A 202 14.51 -11.31 -8.92
CA SER A 202 14.63 -10.96 -10.34
C SER A 202 14.81 -9.46 -10.60
N PHE A 203 14.75 -8.60 -9.58
CA PHE A 203 15.11 -7.17 -9.66
C PHE A 203 16.55 -6.89 -9.22
N ILE A 204 17.23 -7.81 -8.52
CA ILE A 204 18.62 -7.62 -8.07
C ILE A 204 19.57 -7.29 -9.22
N PRO A 205 19.51 -7.95 -10.40
CA PRO A 205 20.35 -7.57 -11.53
C PRO A 205 20.09 -6.13 -12.02
N LEU A 206 18.84 -5.66 -11.99
CA LEU A 206 18.49 -4.29 -12.36
C LEU A 206 19.00 -3.28 -11.33
N MET A 207 18.90 -3.61 -10.04
CA MET A 207 19.46 -2.78 -8.97
C MET A 207 20.98 -2.68 -9.09
N PHE A 208 21.68 -3.78 -9.40
CA PHE A 208 23.12 -3.76 -9.65
C PHE A 208 23.47 -2.92 -10.88
N LEU A 209 22.68 -3.00 -11.96
CA LEU A 209 22.89 -2.20 -13.15
C LEU A 209 22.74 -0.69 -12.88
N SER A 210 21.96 -0.30 -11.85
CA SER A 210 21.81 1.11 -11.47
C SER A 210 23.11 1.75 -10.97
N VAL A 211 24.10 0.96 -10.51
CA VAL A 211 25.42 1.45 -10.07
C VAL A 211 26.10 2.26 -11.18
N PHE A 212 25.98 1.82 -12.43
CA PHE A 212 26.56 2.50 -13.60
C PHE A 212 25.88 3.84 -13.92
N THR A 213 24.74 4.13 -13.30
CA THR A 213 24.01 5.39 -13.41
C THR A 213 24.12 6.23 -12.13
N PHE A 214 25.11 5.94 -11.27
CA PHE A 214 25.22 6.55 -9.93
C PHE A 214 23.93 6.41 -9.12
N TYR A 215 23.29 5.23 -9.22
CA TYR A 215 22.02 4.90 -8.58
C TYR A 215 20.81 5.74 -9.01
N ILE A 216 20.95 6.65 -9.99
CA ILE A 216 19.83 7.47 -10.49
C ILE A 216 18.70 6.60 -11.04
N ALA A 217 19.03 5.48 -11.70
CA ALA A 217 18.02 4.56 -12.22
C ALA A 217 17.11 3.93 -11.14
N LEU A 218 17.52 3.94 -9.86
CA LEU A 218 16.68 3.43 -8.77
C LEU A 218 15.36 4.20 -8.63
N LEU A 219 15.34 5.48 -9.02
CA LEU A 219 14.11 6.28 -9.03
C LEU A 219 13.03 5.68 -9.93
N TRP A 220 13.39 4.94 -10.98
CA TRP A 220 12.43 4.23 -11.84
C TRP A 220 12.25 2.77 -11.42
N ILE A 221 13.33 2.12 -10.97
CA ILE A 221 13.30 0.71 -10.60
C ILE A 221 12.40 0.47 -9.39
N PHE A 222 12.42 1.33 -8.36
CA PHE A 222 11.61 1.14 -7.16
C PHE A 222 10.10 1.29 -7.43
N PRO A 223 9.62 2.35 -8.11
CA PRO A 223 8.22 2.39 -8.53
C PRO A 223 7.81 1.21 -9.41
N TYR A 224 8.70 0.75 -10.29
CA TYR A 224 8.42 -0.41 -11.12
C TYR A 224 8.31 -1.70 -10.31
N MET A 225 9.17 -1.89 -9.31
CA MET A 225 9.11 -3.01 -8.39
C MET A 225 7.83 -2.97 -7.55
N ALA A 226 7.50 -1.83 -6.94
CA ALA A 226 6.28 -1.66 -6.15
C ALA A 226 5.01 -1.94 -6.98
N MET A 227 4.93 -1.44 -8.22
CA MET A 227 3.80 -1.78 -9.09
C MET A 227 3.76 -3.27 -9.46
N THR A 228 4.92 -3.91 -9.61
CA THR A 228 4.98 -5.36 -9.87
C THR A 228 4.50 -6.17 -8.66
N GLU A 229 4.74 -5.70 -7.44
CA GLU A 229 4.21 -6.29 -6.21
C GLU A 229 2.68 -6.10 -6.11
N VAL A 230 2.16 -4.94 -6.53
CA VAL A 230 0.71 -4.72 -6.67
C VAL A 230 0.09 -5.70 -7.67
N MET A 231 0.75 -5.94 -8.81
CA MET A 231 0.29 -6.95 -9.77
C MET A 231 0.32 -8.35 -9.15
N PHE A 232 1.32 -8.66 -8.32
CA PHE A 232 1.35 -9.94 -7.62
C PHE A 232 0.16 -10.09 -6.67
N TYR A 233 -0.15 -9.06 -5.88
CA TYR A 233 -1.33 -9.05 -5.01
C TYR A 233 -2.63 -9.29 -5.81
N ARG A 234 -2.79 -8.62 -6.96
CA ARG A 234 -3.93 -8.82 -7.87
C ARG A 234 -3.97 -10.21 -8.52
N ASP A 235 -2.84 -10.90 -8.65
CA ASP A 235 -2.81 -12.31 -9.06
C ASP A 235 -3.29 -13.22 -7.92
N LEU A 236 -2.92 -12.92 -6.67
CA LEU A 236 -3.37 -13.67 -5.49
C LEU A 236 -4.89 -13.55 -5.27
N THR A 237 -5.46 -12.37 -5.51
CA THR A 237 -6.92 -12.14 -5.41
C THR A 237 -7.69 -12.66 -6.63
N GLY A 238 -7.01 -13.13 -7.68
CA GLY A 238 -7.62 -13.59 -8.93
C GLY A 238 -8.08 -12.48 -9.88
N GLU A 239 -7.95 -11.20 -9.50
CA GLU A 239 -8.32 -10.04 -10.33
C GLU A 239 -7.61 -10.05 -11.68
N LEU A 240 -6.32 -10.40 -11.72
CA LEU A 240 -5.57 -10.46 -12.98
C LEU A 240 -6.06 -11.56 -13.92
N LYS A 241 -6.54 -12.68 -13.38
CA LYS A 241 -7.09 -13.76 -14.19
C LYS A 241 -8.38 -13.31 -14.88
N VAL A 242 -9.26 -12.66 -14.13
CA VAL A 242 -10.52 -12.10 -14.67
C VAL A 242 -10.22 -11.05 -15.74
N GLN A 243 -9.30 -10.12 -15.46
CA GLN A 243 -8.88 -9.11 -16.43
C GLN A 243 -8.37 -9.74 -17.73
N LYS A 244 -7.53 -10.78 -17.64
CA LYS A 244 -7.01 -11.48 -18.82
C LYS A 244 -8.10 -12.18 -19.62
N GLU A 245 -9.04 -12.85 -18.96
CA GLU A 245 -10.18 -13.52 -19.63
C GLU A 245 -11.10 -12.51 -20.35
N GLU A 246 -11.27 -11.32 -19.79
CA GLU A 246 -12.02 -10.22 -20.41
C GLU A 246 -11.27 -9.64 -21.62
N GLU A 247 -9.97 -9.37 -21.49
CA GLU A 247 -9.11 -8.93 -22.60
C GLU A 247 -9.11 -9.95 -23.76
N GLU A 248 -9.04 -11.26 -23.46
CA GLU A 248 -9.12 -12.34 -24.45
C GLU A 248 -10.52 -12.49 -25.07
N ARG A 249 -11.59 -12.17 -24.32
CA ARG A 249 -12.96 -12.12 -24.87
C ARG A 249 -13.10 -10.96 -25.84
N VAL A 250 -12.70 -9.75 -25.44
CA VAL A 250 -12.77 -8.55 -26.29
C VAL A 250 -11.91 -8.71 -27.54
N ALA A 251 -10.72 -9.31 -27.43
CA ALA A 251 -9.87 -9.58 -28.59
C ALA A 251 -10.52 -10.59 -29.57
N ARG A 252 -11.21 -11.63 -29.06
CA ARG A 252 -11.97 -12.56 -29.89
C ARG A 252 -13.15 -11.87 -30.57
N ASP A 253 -13.91 -11.09 -29.82
CA ASP A 253 -15.07 -10.34 -30.32
C ASP A 253 -14.66 -9.24 -31.31
N TYR A 254 -13.41 -8.77 -31.29
CA TYR A 254 -12.88 -7.85 -32.31
C TYR A 254 -12.47 -8.58 -33.61
N VAL A 255 -11.97 -9.81 -33.51
CA VAL A 255 -11.54 -10.62 -34.66
C VAL A 255 -12.73 -11.26 -35.38
N ASN A 256 -13.75 -11.74 -34.66
CA ASN A 256 -14.89 -12.48 -35.22
C ASN A 256 -15.84 -11.68 -36.15
N PRO A 257 -16.15 -10.39 -35.93
CA PRO A 257 -17.02 -9.61 -36.83
C PRO A 257 -16.41 -9.36 -38.22
N MET A 258 -15.12 -9.64 -38.41
CA MET A 258 -14.48 -9.60 -39.73
C MET A 258 -14.78 -10.85 -40.59
N PHE A 259 -15.26 -11.93 -39.97
CA PHE A 259 -15.62 -13.18 -40.65
C PHE A 259 -17.14 -13.37 -40.81
N ASP A 260 -17.95 -12.80 -39.91
CA ASP A 260 -19.42 -12.92 -39.96
C ASP A 260 -20.08 -12.12 -41.11
N SER A 261 -19.36 -11.20 -41.75
CA SER A 261 -19.86 -10.46 -42.92
C SER A 261 -19.74 -11.25 -44.25
N TYR A 262 -18.99 -12.35 -44.27
CA TYR A 262 -18.79 -13.18 -45.46
C TYR A 262 -19.60 -14.49 -45.44
N SER A 263 -20.26 -14.83 -44.33
CA SER A 263 -21.04 -16.06 -44.17
C SER A 263 -22.55 -15.87 -44.39
N GLN A 264 -22.99 -14.66 -44.72
CA GLN A 264 -24.41 -14.33 -44.95
C GLN A 264 -24.77 -14.19 -46.45
N SER A 265 -23.99 -14.79 -47.35
CA SER A 265 -24.23 -14.76 -48.80
C SER A 265 -24.57 -16.11 -49.45
N GLU A 266 -24.85 -17.15 -48.67
CA GLU A 266 -25.31 -18.44 -49.20
C GLU A 266 -26.70 -18.80 -48.64
N GLN A 267 -27.74 -18.13 -49.17
CA GLN A 267 -29.10 -18.67 -49.16
C GLN A 267 -29.39 -19.33 -50.52
N PRO A 268 -29.97 -20.54 -50.58
CA PRO A 268 -30.37 -21.16 -51.85
C PRO A 268 -31.51 -20.38 -52.50
N GLN A 269 -31.34 -20.01 -53.77
CA GLN A 269 -32.42 -19.49 -54.62
C GLN A 269 -33.50 -20.57 -54.82
N GLU A 270 -34.71 -20.31 -54.34
CA GLU A 270 -35.91 -20.96 -54.88
C GLU A 270 -36.48 -20.11 -56.03
N ASP A 271 -36.60 -20.79 -57.17
CA ASP A 271 -37.16 -20.34 -58.44
C ASP A 271 -38.70 -20.37 -58.40
N GLN A 272 -39.37 -19.23 -58.68
CA GLN A 272 -40.68 -19.20 -59.34
C GLN A 272 -41.16 -17.77 -59.72
N THR A 273 -41.01 -17.48 -61.01
CA THR A 273 -41.98 -16.88 -61.95
C THR A 273 -42.73 -15.57 -61.61
N HIS A 274 -42.40 -14.55 -62.42
CA HIS A 274 -43.17 -13.32 -62.71
C HIS A 274 -44.50 -13.62 -63.46
N PRO A 275 -45.52 -12.72 -63.48
CA PRO A 275 -45.45 -11.53 -64.37
C PRO A 275 -46.15 -10.22 -63.92
N GLN A 276 -45.52 -9.11 -64.33
CA GLN A 276 -46.04 -7.85 -64.93
C GLN A 276 -47.20 -7.04 -64.30
N GLN A 277 -46.92 -5.76 -63.96
CA GLN A 277 -47.69 -4.53 -64.30
C GLN A 277 -46.90 -3.30 -63.77
N PHE A 278 -46.24 -2.46 -64.58
CA PHE A 278 -46.73 -1.38 -65.47
C PHE A 278 -47.03 -0.05 -64.74
N TRP A 279 -46.03 0.85 -64.64
CA TRP A 279 -46.03 2.24 -65.15
C TRP A 279 -44.82 3.03 -64.63
N SER A 280 -44.18 3.76 -65.54
CA SER A 280 -43.12 4.74 -65.35
C SER A 280 -43.67 6.16 -65.40
N VAL A 281 -43.24 7.08 -64.53
CA VAL A 281 -43.22 8.53 -64.85
C VAL A 281 -41.96 9.19 -64.27
N THR A 282 -41.37 9.99 -65.12
CA THR A 282 -40.12 10.76 -65.11
C THR A 282 -40.17 12.07 -64.32
N GLY A 283 -39.00 12.63 -63.98
CA GLY A 283 -38.77 14.08 -64.10
C GLY A 283 -38.02 14.77 -62.96
N ASP A 284 -36.75 15.12 -63.26
CA ASP A 284 -36.00 16.36 -62.97
C ASP A 284 -35.95 16.93 -61.53
N SER A 285 -34.78 17.07 -60.88
CA SER A 285 -33.57 17.87 -61.17
C SER A 285 -33.69 19.37 -60.83
N SER A 286 -32.72 19.82 -60.00
CA SER A 286 -32.16 21.19 -59.83
C SER A 286 -32.96 22.20 -58.97
N VAL A 287 -32.40 23.15 -58.21
CA VAL A 287 -31.03 23.62 -57.88
C VAL A 287 -31.19 24.75 -56.81
N ALA A 288 -30.23 24.85 -55.85
CA ALA A 288 -29.74 26.03 -55.08
C ALA A 288 -30.74 27.00 -54.38
N SER A 289 -30.41 27.81 -53.36
CA SER A 289 -29.16 28.48 -52.98
C SER A 289 -29.25 29.00 -51.54
N ASP A 290 -28.07 29.29 -50.98
CA ASP A 290 -27.74 29.90 -49.69
C ASP A 290 -28.45 31.24 -49.35
N GLU A 291 -28.53 31.59 -48.05
CA GLU A 291 -27.85 32.79 -47.52
C GLU A 291 -27.86 32.90 -45.97
N ASN A 292 -26.69 33.29 -45.45
CA ASN A 292 -26.37 33.71 -44.09
C ASN A 292 -27.08 35.01 -43.66
N LYS A 293 -27.30 35.20 -42.35
CA LYS A 293 -26.77 36.36 -41.60
C LYS A 293 -26.95 36.28 -40.07
N GLU A 294 -25.89 36.74 -39.42
CA GLU A 294 -25.65 36.97 -37.98
C GLU A 294 -26.68 37.89 -37.30
N VAL A 295 -26.72 37.88 -35.95
CA VAL A 295 -26.39 39.05 -35.08
C VAL A 295 -26.36 38.61 -33.59
N GLN A 296 -25.27 38.92 -32.89
CA GLN A 296 -25.13 38.94 -31.43
C GLN A 296 -25.79 40.18 -30.82
N ASN A 297 -26.30 40.11 -29.56
CA ASN A 297 -25.80 40.89 -28.42
C ASN A 297 -26.76 41.02 -27.21
N ASN A 298 -26.13 41.10 -26.02
CA ASN A 298 -26.53 41.78 -24.77
C ASN A 298 -27.57 41.09 -23.85
N ALA A 299 -27.53 41.16 -22.51
CA ALA A 299 -26.62 41.78 -21.52
C ALA A 299 -26.93 41.21 -20.11
N ALA A 300 -26.05 41.51 -19.16
CA ALA A 300 -26.05 41.16 -17.75
C ALA A 300 -27.04 41.94 -16.85
N SER A 301 -27.29 41.40 -15.64
CA SER A 301 -27.71 42.01 -14.34
C SER A 301 -28.60 40.98 -13.60
N GLU A 302 -28.67 40.83 -12.27
CA GLU A 302 -28.10 41.49 -11.10
C GLU A 302 -28.31 40.57 -9.88
N ASN A 303 -27.50 40.78 -8.83
CA ASN A 303 -27.66 40.21 -7.49
C ASN A 303 -28.95 40.67 -6.80
N THR A 304 -29.52 39.86 -5.91
CA THR A 304 -30.24 40.37 -4.74
C THR A 304 -30.07 39.44 -3.54
N GLN A 305 -29.78 40.06 -2.42
CA GLN A 305 -29.45 39.54 -1.10
C GLN A 305 -30.37 40.29 -0.13
N ASP A 306 -31.12 39.58 0.73
CA ASP A 306 -31.70 40.08 2.01
C ASP A 306 -32.39 38.90 2.72
N SER A 307 -31.91 38.42 3.88
CA SER A 307 -32.19 38.86 5.28
C SER A 307 -33.54 38.28 5.80
N LEU A 308 -33.76 37.89 7.07
CA LEU A 308 -33.30 38.38 8.37
C LEU A 308 -33.91 37.52 9.54
N TYR A 309 -33.23 37.47 10.70
CA TYR A 309 -33.65 37.12 12.11
C TYR A 309 -34.25 35.72 12.45
N GLY A 310 -33.98 35.11 13.61
CA GLY A 310 -33.38 35.65 14.83
C GLY A 310 -32.95 34.59 15.86
N SER A 311 -32.14 35.07 16.80
CA SER A 311 -31.55 34.36 17.93
C SER A 311 -32.04 34.93 19.27
N VAL A 312 -31.74 34.20 20.35
CA VAL A 312 -31.72 34.55 21.78
C VAL A 312 -32.90 34.03 22.61
N GLU A 313 -32.61 33.09 23.52
CA GLU A 313 -32.86 33.30 24.95
C GLU A 313 -31.91 32.47 25.83
N ASN A 314 -31.53 33.07 26.95
CA ASN A 314 -30.41 32.76 27.84
C ASN A 314 -30.87 33.02 29.29
N ASN A 315 -30.52 32.18 30.26
CA ASN A 315 -30.36 32.48 31.71
C ASN A 315 -30.02 31.15 32.45
N ARG A 316 -28.82 30.92 33.05
CA ARG A 316 -28.26 31.35 34.38
C ARG A 316 -29.15 30.95 35.58
N THR A 317 -28.73 30.41 36.73
CA THR A 317 -27.46 30.16 37.49
C THR A 317 -27.86 29.18 38.63
N THR A 318 -27.01 28.41 39.34
CA THR A 318 -26.21 28.71 40.58
C THR A 318 -25.67 27.33 41.05
N GLN A 319 -24.36 27.07 41.13
CA GLN A 319 -23.48 27.19 42.32
C GLN A 319 -23.82 26.20 43.46
N ASP A 320 -22.93 25.22 43.72
CA ASP A 320 -22.26 25.03 45.01
C ASP A 320 -21.42 23.74 45.06
N ASN A 321 -20.17 23.90 45.49
CA ASN A 321 -19.26 22.89 46.03
C ASN A 321 -18.56 23.63 47.17
N PRO A 322 -18.41 23.09 48.40
CA PRO A 322 -17.10 22.55 48.76
C PRO A 322 -17.04 21.48 49.89
N TYR A 323 -15.96 20.68 49.86
CA TYR A 323 -15.20 20.04 50.95
C TYR A 323 -15.92 19.43 52.18
N ASP A 324 -15.69 18.13 52.44
CA ASP A 324 -15.27 17.69 53.78
C ASP A 324 -14.46 16.38 53.76
N SER A 325 -13.53 16.32 54.70
CA SER A 325 -12.54 15.28 54.98
C SER A 325 -12.76 14.76 56.41
N SER A 326 -12.94 13.45 56.59
CA SER A 326 -12.69 12.71 57.85
C SER A 326 -13.09 11.24 57.61
N GLU A 327 -12.20 10.24 57.71
CA GLU A 327 -11.59 9.66 58.91
C GLU A 327 -12.51 8.67 59.66
N SER A 328 -12.31 7.37 59.43
CA SER A 328 -12.60 6.24 60.33
C SER A 328 -12.16 4.92 59.63
N LYS A 329 -11.11 4.18 60.04
CA LYS A 329 -11.02 3.23 61.20
C LYS A 329 -12.28 2.32 61.24
N GLU A 330 -12.27 1.00 61.21
CA GLU A 330 -11.37 -0.14 61.44
C GLU A 330 -11.77 -1.22 60.38
N VAL A 331 -11.04 -2.29 60.07
CA VAL A 331 -10.87 -3.51 60.88
C VAL A 331 -9.83 -4.37 60.17
N GLN A 332 -8.77 -4.69 60.89
CA GLN A 332 -7.81 -5.73 60.57
C GLN A 332 -8.13 -6.90 61.49
N ASP A 333 -8.83 -7.91 61.01
CA ASP A 333 -8.77 -9.27 61.58
C ASP A 333 -9.45 -10.28 60.66
N SER A 334 -8.64 -11.14 60.03
CA SER A 334 -8.87 -12.59 59.88
C SER A 334 -7.95 -13.15 58.78
N LEU A 335 -6.77 -13.60 59.19
CA LEU A 335 -6.02 -14.63 58.48
C LEU A 335 -6.78 -15.95 58.66
N GLN A 336 -7.39 -16.50 57.61
CA GLN A 336 -7.52 -17.95 57.42
C GLN A 336 -7.99 -18.29 56.00
N SER A 337 -7.11 -19.01 55.29
CA SER A 337 -7.36 -19.97 54.21
C SER A 337 -8.54 -19.71 53.26
N GLN A 338 -8.23 -19.21 52.06
CA GLN A 338 -8.95 -19.63 50.86
C GLN A 338 -7.94 -20.14 49.82
N THR A 339 -8.12 -21.41 49.51
CA THR A 339 -7.48 -22.22 48.48
C THR A 339 -7.63 -21.55 47.12
N ILE A 340 -6.50 -21.39 46.42
CA ILE A 340 -6.46 -21.06 44.99
C ILE A 340 -7.04 -22.27 44.24
N PRO A 341 -8.03 -22.13 43.34
CA PRO A 341 -8.36 -23.21 42.42
C PRO A 341 -7.19 -23.40 41.45
N GLU A 342 -6.66 -24.62 41.36
CA GLU A 342 -5.79 -25.02 40.25
C GLU A 342 -6.49 -24.67 38.92
N GLU A 343 -5.87 -23.81 38.12
CA GLU A 343 -6.19 -23.74 36.69
C GLU A 343 -5.79 -25.08 36.07
N GLU A 344 -6.77 -25.81 35.55
CA GLU A 344 -6.54 -26.95 34.66
C GLU A 344 -5.65 -26.47 33.50
N GLU A 345 -4.40 -26.97 33.44
CA GLU A 345 -3.58 -26.87 32.24
C GLU A 345 -4.31 -27.60 31.10
N ASP A 346 -4.93 -26.81 30.23
CA ASP A 346 -5.48 -27.23 28.96
C ASP A 346 -4.32 -27.77 28.09
N ASN A 347 -4.09 -29.08 28.20
CA ASN A 347 -3.09 -29.84 27.46
C ASN A 347 -3.56 -30.12 26.01
N GLU A 348 -4.12 -29.10 25.34
CA GLU A 348 -4.27 -29.14 23.90
C GLU A 348 -2.96 -28.68 23.23
N PRO A 349 -2.41 -29.46 22.28
CA PRO A 349 -1.21 -29.07 21.57
C PRO A 349 -1.47 -27.75 20.83
N LYS A 350 -0.60 -26.76 21.04
CA LYS A 350 -0.76 -25.48 20.37
C LYS A 350 -0.53 -25.69 18.88
N PRO A 351 -1.27 -25.00 17.98
CA PRO A 351 -1.13 -25.17 16.53
C PRO A 351 0.31 -24.92 16.01
N TRP A 352 1.12 -24.21 16.78
CA TRP A 352 2.51 -23.89 16.48
C TRP A 352 3.49 -25.04 16.80
N ASP A 353 3.08 -26.00 17.64
CA ASP A 353 3.92 -27.14 18.02
C ASP A 353 4.14 -28.09 16.83
N GLU A 354 3.15 -28.21 15.93
CA GLU A 354 3.30 -28.94 14.65
C GLU A 354 4.25 -28.23 13.68
N TYR A 355 4.19 -26.89 13.62
CA TYR A 355 5.07 -26.11 12.75
C TYR A 355 6.55 -26.27 13.12
N PHE A 356 6.89 -26.18 14.41
CA PHE A 356 8.29 -26.34 14.86
C PHE A 356 8.79 -27.79 14.80
N ASN A 357 7.91 -28.77 14.98
CA ASN A 357 8.27 -30.19 14.81
C ASN A 357 8.52 -30.57 13.35
N SER A 358 7.95 -29.84 12.38
CA SER A 358 8.21 -30.05 10.95
C SER A 358 9.57 -29.57 10.46
N LEU A 359 10.30 -28.82 11.31
CA LEU A 359 11.61 -28.23 11.00
C LEU A 359 12.80 -29.03 11.59
N LYS A 360 12.53 -30.08 12.37
CA LYS A 360 13.52 -31.09 12.79
C LYS A 360 13.56 -32.23 11.78
#